data_AF-A0A2M9WND9-F1
#
_entry.id   AF-A0A2M9WND9-F1
#
_cell.length_a   1.000
_cell.length_b   1.000
_cell.length_c   1.000
_cell.angle_alpha   90.00
_cell.angle_beta   90.00
_cell.angle_gamma   90.00
#
_symmetry.space_group_name_H-M   'P 1'
#
loop_
_entity.id
_entity.type
_entity.pdbx_description
1 polymer ?
#
loop_
_entity_poly.entity_id
_entity_poly.type
_entity_poly.pdbx_seq_one_letter_code
_entity_poly.pdbx_strand_id
1 'polypeptide(L)' 'MVIMNDLEKAQKLLITKLMPLKVVSNKSKISYDTIRQYASHPEKLEKASWEKVYTLALIYDELVSELTK' A
#
# COMPACT_ATOMS: atom_id res chain seq x y z
N MET A 1 12.25 10.40 14.09
CA MET A 1 11.45 9.39 13.37
C MET A 1 10.60 10.14 12.37
N VAL A 2 10.72 9.87 11.08
CA VAL A 2 9.86 10.49 10.07
C VAL A 2 8.47 9.91 10.29
N ILE A 3 7.52 10.74 10.73
CA ILE A 3 6.11 10.34 10.81
C ILE A 3 5.62 10.26 9.38
N MET A 4 5.73 9.07 8.77
CA MET A 4 5.20 8.83 7.44
C MET A 4 3.69 8.88 7.49
N ASN A 5 3.07 9.59 6.56
CA ASN A 5 1.62 9.61 6.44
C ASN A 5 1.09 8.34 5.75
N ASP A 6 -0.23 8.12 5.80
CA ASP A 6 -0.85 6.90 5.24
C ASP A 6 -0.61 6.76 3.73
N LEU A 7 -0.57 7.88 3.00
CA LEU A 7 -0.28 7.89 1.56
C LEU A 7 1.14 7.39 1.28
N GLU A 8 2.13 7.90 2.00
CA GLU A 8 3.53 7.49 1.86
C GLU A 8 3.72 6.02 2.22
N LYS A 9 3.04 5.53 3.27
CA LYS A 9 3.04 4.10 3.63
C LYS A 9 2.48 3.25 2.50
N ALA A 10 1.32 3.64 1.95
CA ALA A 10 0.68 2.94 0.84
C ALA A 10 1.56 2.94 -0.42
N GLN A 11 2.16 4.08 -0.77
CA GLN A 11 3.10 4.19 -1.88
C GLN A 11 4.32 3.30 -1.65
N LYS A 12 4.90 3.32 -0.45
CA LYS A 12 6.09 2.54 -0.12
C LYS A 12 5.82 1.03 -0.17
N LEU A 13 4.66 0.58 0.29
CA LEU A 13 4.22 -0.82 0.15
C LEU A 13 4.28 -1.30 -1.31
N LEU A 14 3.78 -0.47 -2.23
CA LEU A 14 3.67 -0.81 -3.65
C LEU A 14 4.98 -0.63 -4.42
N ILE A 15 5.72 0.44 -4.15
CA ILE A 15 6.99 0.77 -4.82
C ILE A 15 8.09 -0.21 -4.40
N THR A 16 8.21 -0.44 -3.09
CA THR A 16 9.24 -1.32 -2.52
C THR A 16 8.92 -2.79 -2.79
N LYS A 17 7.70 -3.09 -3.29
CA LYS A 17 7.21 -4.45 -3.56
C LYS A 17 7.45 -5.38 -2.36
N LEU A 18 7.21 -4.86 -1.15
CA LEU A 18 7.43 -5.61 0.10
C LEU A 18 6.61 -6.90 0.14
N MET A 19 5.51 -6.95 -0.61
CA MET A 19 4.75 -8.15 -0.85
C MET A 19 4.28 -8.25 -2.32
N PRO A 20 3.97 -9.46 -2.80
CA PRO A 20 3.41 -9.63 -4.13
C PRO A 20 2.10 -8.85 -4.28
N LEU A 21 1.94 -8.10 -5.37
CA LEU A 21 0.75 -7.29 -5.65
C LEU A 21 -0.56 -8.10 -5.61
N LYS A 22 -0.48 -9.40 -5.91
CA LYS A 22 -1.61 -10.34 -5.79
C LYS A 22 -2.05 -10.54 -4.33
N VAL A 23 -1.09 -10.60 -3.40
CA VAL A 23 -1.37 -10.69 -1.96
C VAL A 23 -1.95 -9.37 -1.46
N VAL A 24 -1.38 -8.23 -1.89
CA VAL A 24 -1.94 -6.89 -1.57
C VAL A 24 -3.38 -6.79 -2.05
N SER A 25 -3.66 -7.21 -3.28
CA SER A 25 -4.99 -7.21 -3.88
C SER A 25 -5.98 -8.06 -3.06
N ASN A 26 -5.58 -9.27 -2.67
CA ASN A 26 -6.41 -10.15 -1.85
C ASN A 26 -6.68 -9.57 -0.44
N LYS A 27 -5.65 -9.03 0.24
CA LYS A 27 -5.78 -8.44 1.58
C LYS A 27 -6.62 -7.16 1.56
N SER A 28 -6.35 -6.27 0.61
CA SER A 28 -7.04 -4.97 0.48
C SER A 28 -8.42 -5.07 -0.16
N LYS A 29 -8.78 -6.21 -0.76
CA LYS A 29 -9.96 -6.40 -1.62
C LYS A 29 -10.01 -5.44 -2.82
N ILE A 30 -8.88 -4.80 -3.16
CA ILE A 30 -8.75 -3.95 -4.34
C ILE A 30 -8.35 -4.85 -5.52
N SER A 31 -8.90 -4.59 -6.71
CA SER A 31 -8.56 -5.40 -7.89
C SER A 31 -7.06 -5.34 -8.20
N TYR A 32 -6.51 -6.47 -8.67
CA TYR A 32 -5.10 -6.58 -9.00
C TYR A 32 -4.65 -5.53 -10.01
N ASP A 33 -5.49 -5.24 -11.02
CA ASP A 33 -5.19 -4.21 -12.02
C ASP A 33 -5.07 -2.83 -11.41
N THR A 34 -5.93 -2.50 -10.43
CA THR A 34 -5.87 -1.22 -9.72
C THR A 34 -4.59 -1.13 -8.89
N ILE A 35 -4.24 -2.18 -8.15
CA ILE A 35 -2.99 -2.25 -7.37
C ILE A 35 -1.78 -2.13 -8.29
N ARG A 36 -1.78 -2.80 -9.44
CA ARG A 36 -0.71 -2.71 -10.44
C ARG A 36 -0.59 -1.30 -11.02
N GLN A 37 -1.71 -0.64 -11.27
CA GLN A 37 -1.71 0.77 -11.70
C GLN A 37 -1.12 1.67 -10.63
N TYR A 38 -1.52 1.53 -9.36
CA TYR A 38 -0.98 2.31 -8.26
C TYR A 38 0.52 2.05 -8.03
N ALA A 39 0.98 0.81 -8.22
CA ALA A 39 2.41 0.49 -8.14
C ALA A 39 3.22 1.12 -9.27
N SER A 40 2.64 1.24 -10.46
CA SER A 40 3.30 1.86 -11.62
C SER A 40 3.17 3.39 -11.62
N HIS A 41 2.13 3.92 -10.99
CA HIS A 41 1.75 5.33 -10.95
C HIS A 41 1.31 5.69 -9.52
N PRO A 42 2.26 5.89 -8.59
CA PRO A 42 1.98 6.17 -7.18
C PRO A 42 1.18 7.46 -6.95
N GLU A 43 1.28 8.42 -7.87
CA GLU A 43 0.51 9.67 -7.86
C GLU A 43 -1.00 9.43 -8.00
N LYS A 44 -1.43 8.27 -8.52
CA LYS A 44 -2.85 7.91 -8.57
C LYS A 44 -3.43 7.61 -7.19
N LEU A 45 -2.59 7.28 -6.19
CA LEU A 45 -3.04 7.09 -4.82
C LEU A 45 -3.49 8.41 -4.17
N GLU A 46 -2.93 9.56 -4.58
CA GLU A 46 -3.36 10.87 -4.11
C GLU A 46 -4.80 11.19 -4.51
N LYS A 47 -5.21 10.67 -5.67
CA LYS A 47 -6.58 10.81 -6.21
C LYS A 47 -7.49 9.63 -5.84
N ALA A 48 -6.96 8.61 -5.17
CA ALA A 48 -7.74 7.46 -4.74
C ALA A 48 -8.61 7.84 -3.53
N SER A 49 -9.65 7.04 -3.26
CA SER A 49 -10.43 7.22 -2.04
C SER A 49 -9.55 6.99 -0.81
N TRP A 50 -9.75 7.81 0.23
CA TRP A 50 -9.00 7.72 1.49
C TRP A 50 -9.03 6.30 2.07
N GLU A 51 -10.17 5.61 2.00
CA GLU A 51 -10.32 4.22 2.46
C GLU A 51 -9.31 3.26 1.82
N LYS A 52 -9.03 3.40 0.51
CA LYS A 52 -8.06 2.55 -0.20
C LYS A 52 -6.65 2.84 0.27
N VAL A 53 -6.31 4.12 0.43
CA VAL A 53 -4.99 4.56 0.91
C VAL A 53 -4.77 4.06 2.34
N TYR A 54 -5.75 4.27 3.22
CA TYR A 54 -5.72 3.82 4.60
C TYR A 54 -5.60 2.29 4.71
N THR A 55 -6.35 1.53 3.90
CA THR A 55 -6.24 0.06 3.88
C THR A 55 -4.85 -0.42 3.47
N LEU A 56 -4.23 0.23 2.48
CA LEU A 56 -2.87 -0.09 2.05
C LEU A 56 -1.83 0.30 3.11
N ALA A 57 -2.02 1.42 3.79
CA ALA A 57 -1.18 1.85 4.90
C ALA A 57 -1.21 0.86 6.07
N LEU A 58 -2.39 0.34 6.42
CA LEU A 58 -2.53 -0.69 7.45
C LEU A 58 -1.77 -1.99 7.09
N ILE A 59 -1.85 -2.41 5.83
CA ILE A 59 -1.11 -3.59 5.35
C ILE A 59 0.41 -3.36 5.46
N TYR A 60 0.88 -2.14 5.19
CA TYR A 60 2.27 -1.78 5.38
C TYR A 60 2.68 -1.85 6.86
N ASP A 61 1.90 -1.25 7.76
CA ASP A 61 2.19 -1.26 9.19
C ASP A 61 2.18 -2.67 9.78
N GLU A 62 1.24 -3.53 9.36
CA GLU A 62 1.20 -4.96 9.72
C GLU A 62 2.50 -5.67 9.31
N LEU A 63 2.94 -5.48 8.06
CA LEU A 63 4.13 -6.12 7.53
C LEU A 63 5.42 -5.61 8.18
N VAL A 64 5.53 -4.30 8.43
CA VAL A 64 6.68 -3.73 9.15
C VAL A 64 6.74 -4.24 10.59
N SER A 65 5.58 -4.36 11.25
CA SER A 65 5.48 -4.93 12.60
C SER A 65 5.92 -6.39 12.64
N GLU A 66 5.54 -7.20 11.65
CA GLU A 66 5.99 -8.60 11.52
C GLU A 66 7.51 -8.72 11.28
N LEU A 67 8.09 -7.83 10.47
CA LEU A 67 9.54 -7.83 10.17
C LEU A 67 10.42 -7.34 11.33
N THR A 68 9.85 -6.62 12.29
CA THR A 68 10.58 -6.04 13.44
C THR A 68 10.46 -6.92 14.70
N LYS A 69 9.78 -8.07 14.62
CA LYS A 69 9.78 -9.11 15.66
C LYS A 69 10.98 -10.03 15.55
#